data_AF-A0A180H4R4-F1
#
_entry.id   AF-A0A180H4R4-F1
#
_cell.length_a   1.000
_cell.length_b   1.000
_cell.length_c   1.000
_cell.angle_alpha   90.00
_cell.angle_beta   90.00
_cell.angle_gamma   90.00
#
_symmetry.space_group_name_H-M   'P 1'
#
loop_
_entity.id
_entity.type
_entity.pdbx_description
1 polymer ?
#
loop_
_entity_poly.entity_id
_entity_poly.type
_entity_poly.pdbx_seq_one_letter_code
_entity_poly.pdbx_strand_id
1 'polypeptide(L)'
;MLDESSNNNDSPQPPSPKHPDDEPINGKKIFFAATGNEQTFIDHAVLSMTKDIRYILIGFPKTNSTEWNTNRSWKTVRMYCLGALICNQPRCQWVGPPPTGKNAISEYLETNPKCPGSAGECPGKIGHQSCKNTITRFDENKITGWAILRHHGTHRHPWPAPKKPDPLSKLKLKNEIMKNPSAGAFKLKLGKPTAPLNPFESVTKIHELFVNSDRLRYHRRRILIELGINPDKCGDGVGDKFLHDMFQWNHVGLLIISVSFTPGIKHFTFQTKWMAERLVTRDQNNEVYSGGLLSDVTYRLFQTGYLLSTSMFCEETARWIPVQLSWIRGLSAEYYQAHFTTLFKQFIRPSFTASDCETLVRQVVDFSLAQQEGFIAAYMKVFGVTDRQQALSKLKGCHEHFRAQVTRIKRNWAVVPPEREAQFQKLCLDLLVLPKAGKPSHEQKIDELRWLFPKTKQWLDWWTMVDVEAMLFPSKQAMITNSANSQDGLPDTTNAQESMHRLYYMISEGKKCLIIGMAQLYAFVKTLEDDWHAVMRGVSIEYGAKNKTQQDLALSIGWQKPPKRNPANRKKPDINDGRAPDTTATLLPKNSGGRPPGSRNLIKDSMTAYISYSASDQW
;
A
#
# COMPACT_ATOMS: atom_id res chain seq x y z
N MET A 1 -80.73 13.67 16.76
CA MET A 1 -81.89 13.48 15.88
C MET A 1 -81.33 13.05 14.53
N LEU A 2 -81.55 11.86 14.00
CA LEU A 2 -82.38 10.70 14.33
C LEU A 2 -81.67 9.44 13.80
N ASP A 3 -82.13 8.31 14.30
CA ASP A 3 -81.61 6.95 14.21
C ASP A 3 -81.76 6.21 12.86
N GLU A 4 -81.06 5.06 12.82
CA GLU A 4 -81.53 3.73 12.39
C GLU A 4 -81.53 3.27 10.90
N SER A 5 -80.58 2.36 10.64
CA SER A 5 -80.76 0.95 10.21
C SER A 5 -81.33 0.53 8.84
N SER A 6 -80.58 -0.40 8.22
CA SER A 6 -81.01 -1.68 7.62
C SER A 6 -80.95 -1.90 6.09
N ASN A 7 -80.42 -3.09 5.79
CA ASN A 7 -80.70 -4.03 4.69
C ASN A 7 -79.86 -4.04 3.40
N ASN A 8 -79.13 -5.16 3.30
CA ASN A 8 -78.70 -5.88 2.10
C ASN A 8 -79.79 -5.97 1.02
N ASN A 9 -79.39 -5.91 -0.25
CA ASN A 9 -79.84 -6.87 -1.25
C ASN A 9 -78.85 -6.99 -2.40
N ASP A 10 -78.32 -8.19 -2.54
CA ASP A 10 -77.61 -8.69 -3.71
C ASP A 10 -78.49 -8.63 -4.96
N SER A 11 -77.88 -8.30 -6.09
CA SER A 11 -78.30 -8.82 -7.40
C SER A 11 -77.05 -9.07 -8.25
N PRO A 12 -76.85 -10.29 -8.76
CA PRO A 12 -75.61 -10.70 -9.40
C PRO A 12 -75.50 -10.15 -10.82
N GLN A 13 -74.39 -9.47 -11.13
CA GLN A 13 -74.01 -9.22 -12.53
C GLN A 13 -73.58 -10.53 -13.21
N PRO A 14 -73.95 -10.73 -14.48
CA PRO A 14 -73.75 -12.00 -15.18
C PRO A 14 -72.26 -12.26 -15.43
N PRO A 15 -71.82 -13.54 -15.45
CA PRO A 15 -70.43 -13.86 -15.76
C PRO A 15 -70.13 -13.49 -17.20
N SER A 16 -69.15 -12.59 -17.38
CA SER A 16 -68.53 -12.31 -18.68
C SER A 16 -67.94 -13.59 -19.29
N PRO A 17 -67.95 -13.74 -20.63
CA PRO A 17 -67.66 -15.02 -21.29
C PRO A 17 -66.23 -15.45 -21.03
N LYS A 18 -66.03 -16.70 -20.57
CA LYS A 18 -64.71 -17.31 -20.47
C LYS A 18 -64.12 -17.40 -21.88
N HIS A 19 -63.00 -16.72 -22.12
CA HIS A 19 -62.19 -16.98 -23.31
C HIS A 19 -61.63 -18.41 -23.22
N PRO A 20 -61.53 -19.18 -24.33
CA PRO A 20 -61.15 -20.60 -24.29
C PRO A 20 -59.73 -20.89 -23.79
N ASP A 21 -58.92 -19.85 -23.50
CA ASP A 21 -57.50 -19.97 -23.17
C ASP A 21 -57.19 -19.92 -21.66
N ASP A 22 -58.20 -19.85 -20.79
CA ASP A 22 -58.01 -19.73 -19.32
C ASP A 22 -58.05 -21.06 -18.55
N GLU A 23 -58.09 -22.22 -19.23
CA GLU A 23 -57.85 -23.50 -18.57
C GLU A 23 -56.34 -23.78 -18.38
N PRO A 24 -55.89 -24.09 -17.15
CA PRO A 24 -54.54 -24.61 -16.97
C PRO A 24 -54.41 -25.96 -17.68
N ILE A 25 -53.51 -26.05 -18.66
CA ILE A 25 -53.25 -27.30 -19.38
C ILE A 25 -52.65 -28.34 -18.41
N ASN A 26 -53.51 -29.17 -17.85
CA ASN A 26 -53.14 -30.35 -17.09
C ASN A 26 -52.74 -31.46 -18.07
N GLY A 27 -51.43 -31.65 -18.24
CA GLY A 27 -50.88 -32.91 -18.72
C GLY A 27 -50.96 -33.20 -20.22
N LYS A 28 -50.06 -32.59 -21.00
CA LYS A 28 -49.25 -33.25 -22.06
C LYS A 28 -48.23 -32.25 -22.61
N LYS A 29 -47.14 -32.04 -21.87
CA LYS A 29 -46.00 -31.23 -22.35
C LYS A 29 -45.21 -32.06 -23.36
N ILE A 30 -45.51 -31.94 -24.66
CA ILE A 30 -44.67 -32.60 -25.68
C ILE A 30 -43.47 -31.70 -25.98
N PHE A 31 -42.54 -31.65 -25.04
CA PHE A 31 -41.15 -31.43 -25.39
C PHE A 31 -40.56 -32.80 -25.63
N PHE A 32 -40.44 -33.22 -26.89
CA PHE A 32 -39.76 -34.47 -27.23
C PHE A 32 -38.38 -34.50 -26.54
N ALA A 33 -37.98 -35.67 -26.03
CA ALA A 33 -36.62 -35.87 -25.54
C ALA A 33 -35.64 -35.58 -26.68
N ALA A 34 -34.49 -34.98 -26.39
CA ALA A 34 -33.46 -34.77 -27.41
C ALA A 34 -33.02 -36.14 -27.92
N THR A 35 -33.30 -36.40 -29.19
CA THR A 35 -33.02 -37.66 -29.88
C THR A 35 -31.58 -37.73 -30.38
N GLY A 36 -30.87 -36.60 -30.39
CA GLY A 36 -29.48 -36.51 -30.85
C GLY A 36 -29.35 -36.33 -32.36
N ASN A 37 -30.46 -36.28 -33.09
CA ASN A 37 -30.53 -36.14 -34.54
C ASN A 37 -31.05 -34.76 -34.99
N GLU A 38 -31.27 -33.83 -34.05
CA GLU A 38 -31.79 -32.51 -34.35
C GLU A 38 -30.75 -31.65 -35.10
N GLN A 39 -31.07 -31.18 -36.31
CA GLN A 39 -30.26 -30.20 -37.04
C GLN A 39 -30.62 -28.77 -36.62
N THR A 40 -29.60 -27.92 -36.51
CA THR A 40 -29.65 -26.53 -36.05
C THR A 40 -30.68 -25.68 -36.81
N PHE A 41 -31.61 -25.07 -36.08
CA PHE A 41 -32.38 -23.91 -36.52
C PHE A 41 -32.06 -22.75 -35.58
N ILE A 42 -31.44 -21.69 -36.11
CA ILE A 42 -31.29 -20.40 -35.41
C ILE A 42 -32.32 -19.48 -36.05
N ASP A 43 -33.44 -19.24 -35.37
CA ASP A 43 -34.34 -18.16 -35.74
C ASP A 43 -33.90 -16.86 -35.05
N HIS A 44 -33.95 -15.77 -35.79
CA HIS A 44 -33.33 -14.49 -35.46
C HIS A 44 -34.05 -13.81 -34.30
N ALA A 45 -33.52 -13.91 -33.08
CA ALA A 45 -33.48 -12.82 -32.09
C ALA A 45 -32.80 -13.24 -30.79
N VAL A 46 -31.67 -12.59 -30.49
CA VAL A 46 -31.05 -12.47 -29.16
C VAL A 46 -30.54 -13.77 -28.54
N LEU A 47 -29.33 -14.22 -28.93
CA LEU A 47 -28.44 -15.00 -28.06
C LEU A 47 -26.99 -14.78 -28.49
N SER A 48 -26.21 -14.04 -27.70
CA SER A 48 -24.75 -13.96 -27.84
C SER A 48 -24.13 -15.17 -27.13
N MET A 49 -23.75 -16.21 -27.88
CA MET A 49 -23.00 -17.34 -27.33
C MET A 49 -21.52 -16.99 -27.20
N THR A 50 -21.07 -16.58 -26.02
CA THR A 50 -19.65 -16.52 -25.67
C THR A 50 -19.19 -17.87 -25.10
N LYS A 51 -17.93 -18.25 -25.37
CA LYS A 51 -17.25 -19.53 -25.04
C LYS A 51 -17.33 -20.01 -23.56
N ASP A 52 -17.91 -19.25 -22.65
CA ASP A 52 -18.19 -19.64 -21.26
C ASP A 52 -19.70 -19.85 -21.07
N ILE A 53 -20.18 -21.08 -21.18
CA ILE A 53 -21.59 -21.51 -21.01
C ILE A 53 -22.04 -21.44 -19.52
N ARG A 54 -21.45 -20.57 -18.70
CA ARG A 54 -21.76 -20.54 -17.25
C ARG A 54 -23.01 -19.75 -16.91
N TYR A 55 -23.51 -18.86 -17.77
CA TYR A 55 -24.68 -18.03 -17.48
C TYR A 55 -25.56 -17.81 -18.72
N ILE A 56 -26.62 -18.59 -18.83
CA ILE A 56 -27.73 -18.32 -19.74
C ILE A 56 -28.46 -17.07 -19.25
N LEU A 57 -28.47 -16.01 -20.05
CA LEU A 57 -29.11 -14.74 -19.71
C LEU A 57 -30.51 -14.66 -20.32
N ILE A 58 -31.53 -14.79 -19.47
CA ILE A 58 -32.93 -14.53 -19.84
C ILE A 58 -33.39 -13.19 -19.24
N GLY A 59 -34.05 -12.36 -20.05
CA GLY A 59 -34.47 -11.00 -19.71
C GLY A 59 -35.62 -10.86 -18.71
N PHE A 60 -36.40 -11.91 -18.43
CA PHE A 60 -37.48 -11.85 -17.43
C PHE A 60 -37.07 -12.32 -16.01
N PRO A 61 -37.75 -11.79 -14.97
CA PRO A 61 -37.74 -12.33 -13.61
C PRO A 61 -38.27 -13.77 -13.59
N LYS A 62 -37.54 -14.67 -12.94
CA LYS A 62 -37.75 -16.11 -13.09
C LYS A 62 -37.40 -16.92 -11.86
N THR A 63 -38.01 -18.09 -11.77
CA THR A 63 -37.54 -19.21 -10.97
C THR A 63 -37.02 -20.31 -11.89
N ASN A 64 -36.04 -21.07 -11.39
CA ASN A 64 -35.40 -22.12 -12.17
C ASN A 64 -35.64 -23.49 -11.51
N SER A 65 -35.92 -24.51 -12.30
CA SER A 65 -35.81 -25.91 -11.89
C SER A 65 -34.71 -26.59 -12.71
N THR A 66 -33.92 -27.45 -12.07
CA THR A 66 -32.88 -28.22 -12.75
C THR A 66 -33.16 -29.70 -12.59
N GLU A 67 -33.11 -30.43 -13.68
CA GLU A 67 -33.24 -31.88 -13.73
C GLU A 67 -32.06 -32.48 -14.49
N TRP A 68 -31.68 -33.68 -14.09
CA TRP A 68 -30.65 -34.47 -14.75
C TRP A 68 -31.28 -35.74 -15.28
N ASN A 69 -30.85 -36.19 -16.46
CA ASN A 69 -31.23 -37.52 -16.90
C ASN A 69 -30.49 -38.60 -16.07
N THR A 70 -30.99 -39.83 -16.11
CA THR A 70 -30.47 -40.97 -15.32
C THR A 70 -28.97 -41.17 -15.50
N ASN A 71 -28.45 -40.95 -16.71
CA ASN A 71 -27.04 -41.18 -17.05
C ASN A 71 -26.16 -39.94 -16.83
N ARG A 72 -26.71 -38.86 -16.26
CA ARG A 72 -26.06 -37.54 -16.06
C ARG A 72 -25.40 -36.92 -17.30
N SER A 73 -25.70 -37.43 -18.48
CA SER A 73 -25.20 -36.90 -19.77
C SER A 73 -25.94 -35.64 -20.20
N TRP A 74 -27.15 -35.41 -19.68
CA TRP A 74 -27.99 -34.27 -20.00
C TRP A 74 -28.44 -33.53 -18.74
N LYS A 75 -28.34 -32.20 -18.80
CA LYS A 75 -28.83 -31.28 -17.79
C LYS A 75 -29.96 -30.43 -18.39
N THR A 76 -31.17 -30.58 -17.86
CA THR A 76 -32.32 -29.76 -18.22
C THR A 76 -32.53 -28.64 -17.20
N VAL A 77 -32.53 -27.39 -17.67
CA VAL A 77 -32.89 -26.22 -16.86
C VAL A 77 -34.20 -25.65 -17.40
N ARG A 78 -35.22 -25.56 -16.57
CA ARG A 78 -36.48 -24.86 -16.90
C ARG A 78 -36.58 -23.57 -16.13
N MET A 79 -37.01 -22.52 -16.80
CA MET A 79 -37.03 -21.15 -16.31
C MET A 79 -38.45 -20.64 -16.48
N TYR A 80 -39.13 -20.41 -15.37
CA TYR A 80 -40.54 -20.00 -15.33
C TYR A 80 -40.62 -18.50 -15.13
N CYS A 81 -41.40 -17.80 -15.95
CA CYS A 81 -41.58 -16.36 -15.77
C CYS A 81 -42.43 -16.07 -14.53
N LEU A 82 -41.95 -15.18 -13.66
CA LEU A 82 -42.72 -14.74 -12.50
C LEU A 82 -43.70 -13.62 -12.84
N GLY A 83 -43.59 -12.98 -13.99
CA GLY A 83 -44.37 -11.79 -14.32
C GLY A 83 -43.75 -10.51 -13.78
N ALA A 84 -44.57 -9.54 -13.37
CA ALA A 84 -44.13 -8.21 -12.96
C ALA A 84 -44.91 -7.67 -11.76
N LEU A 85 -44.28 -6.79 -10.99
CA LEU A 85 -44.95 -5.94 -10.01
C LEU A 85 -45.45 -4.67 -10.71
N ILE A 86 -46.72 -4.35 -10.54
CA ILE A 86 -47.37 -3.20 -11.18
C ILE A 86 -48.06 -2.33 -10.15
N CYS A 87 -48.18 -1.04 -10.44
CA CYS A 87 -48.96 -0.11 -9.64
C CYS A 87 -50.42 -0.12 -10.10
N ASN A 88 -51.38 -0.02 -9.18
CA ASN A 88 -52.79 0.08 -9.51
C ASN A 88 -53.23 1.47 -10.02
N GLN A 89 -52.36 2.47 -9.96
CA GLN A 89 -52.67 3.83 -10.43
C GLN A 89 -52.52 3.92 -11.95
N PRO A 90 -53.58 4.31 -12.72
CA PRO A 90 -53.54 4.30 -14.18
C PRO A 90 -52.44 5.16 -14.82
N ARG A 91 -51.99 6.22 -14.14
CA ARG A 91 -50.94 7.12 -14.61
C ARG A 91 -49.53 6.72 -14.14
N CYS A 92 -49.40 5.70 -13.30
CA CYS A 92 -48.11 5.25 -12.81
C CYS A 92 -47.46 4.29 -13.82
N GLN A 93 -46.30 4.69 -14.35
CA GLN A 93 -45.54 3.88 -15.31
C GLN A 93 -44.56 2.90 -14.64
N TRP A 94 -44.57 2.81 -13.31
CA TRP A 94 -43.63 1.97 -12.60
C TRP A 94 -43.95 0.48 -12.77
N VAL A 95 -42.94 -0.28 -13.17
CA VAL A 95 -42.98 -1.75 -13.30
C VAL A 95 -41.73 -2.33 -12.64
N GLY A 96 -41.94 -3.17 -11.62
CA GLY A 96 -40.88 -3.74 -10.80
C GLY A 96 -40.65 -5.24 -11.04
N PRO A 97 -39.42 -5.74 -10.88
CA PRO A 97 -39.18 -7.18 -10.88
C PRO A 97 -39.66 -7.80 -9.55
N PRO A 98 -40.46 -8.89 -9.57
CA PRO A 98 -40.86 -9.60 -8.36
C PRO A 98 -39.65 -10.29 -7.69
N PRO A 99 -39.68 -10.47 -6.35
CA PRO A 99 -38.74 -11.33 -5.64
C PRO A 99 -38.77 -12.76 -6.17
N THR A 100 -37.61 -13.43 -6.20
CA THR A 100 -37.47 -14.78 -6.79
C THR A 100 -37.45 -15.91 -5.76
N GLY A 101 -37.47 -15.59 -4.46
CA GLY A 101 -37.50 -16.58 -3.38
C GLY A 101 -38.83 -17.32 -3.31
N LYS A 102 -38.83 -18.52 -2.73
CA LYS A 102 -40.09 -19.25 -2.45
C LYS A 102 -40.96 -18.39 -1.52
N ASN A 103 -42.24 -18.21 -1.86
CA ASN A 103 -43.21 -17.36 -1.15
C ASN A 103 -42.85 -15.86 -1.01
N ALA A 104 -41.66 -15.45 -1.47
CA ALA A 104 -41.16 -14.09 -1.29
C ALA A 104 -42.00 -13.00 -1.97
N ILE A 105 -42.79 -13.35 -3.00
CA ILE A 105 -43.71 -12.40 -3.64
C ILE A 105 -44.86 -12.07 -2.67
N SER A 106 -45.49 -13.08 -2.06
CA SER A 106 -46.57 -12.89 -1.09
C SER A 106 -46.07 -12.12 0.14
N GLU A 107 -44.95 -12.55 0.71
CA GLU A 107 -44.30 -11.88 1.85
C GLU A 107 -44.00 -10.40 1.52
N TYR A 108 -43.49 -10.12 0.32
CA TYR A 108 -43.23 -8.75 -0.10
C TYR A 108 -44.51 -7.91 -0.20
N LEU A 109 -45.61 -8.47 -0.72
CA LEU A 109 -46.88 -7.75 -0.81
C LEU A 109 -47.53 -7.53 0.56
N GLU A 110 -47.37 -8.47 1.50
CA GLU A 110 -47.86 -8.35 2.88
C GLU A 110 -47.23 -7.17 3.63
N THR A 111 -45.99 -6.78 3.29
CA THR A 111 -45.35 -5.57 3.86
C THR A 111 -45.99 -4.25 3.41
N ASN A 112 -46.99 -4.31 2.51
CA ASN A 112 -47.65 -3.15 1.91
C ASN A 112 -46.64 -2.11 1.35
N PRO A 113 -45.80 -2.51 0.38
CA PRO A 113 -44.68 -1.69 -0.08
C PRO A 113 -45.15 -0.43 -0.79
N LYS A 114 -44.49 0.70 -0.49
CA LYS A 114 -44.75 1.98 -1.18
C LYS A 114 -44.32 1.90 -2.64
N CYS A 115 -45.15 2.43 -3.55
CA CYS A 115 -44.83 2.49 -4.97
C CYS A 115 -43.62 3.40 -5.24
N PRO A 116 -42.54 2.90 -5.89
CA PRO A 116 -41.39 3.73 -6.28
C PRO A 116 -41.69 4.72 -7.41
N GLY A 117 -42.84 4.62 -8.06
CA GLY A 117 -43.27 5.56 -9.10
C GLY A 117 -43.33 6.99 -8.57
N SER A 118 -43.16 7.97 -9.47
CA SER A 118 -43.11 9.40 -9.11
C SER A 118 -42.12 9.69 -7.97
N ALA A 119 -40.91 9.13 -8.05
CA ALA A 119 -39.87 9.25 -7.03
C ALA A 119 -40.29 8.81 -5.61
N GLY A 120 -41.27 7.91 -5.50
CA GLY A 120 -41.78 7.42 -4.21
C GLY A 120 -43.02 8.16 -3.68
N GLU A 121 -43.51 9.16 -4.41
CA GLU A 121 -44.70 9.95 -4.05
C GLU A 121 -46.00 9.34 -4.57
N CYS A 122 -45.93 8.27 -5.39
CA CYS A 122 -47.13 7.64 -5.92
C CYS A 122 -47.97 7.01 -4.80
N PRO A 123 -49.26 7.39 -4.64
CA PRO A 123 -50.13 6.83 -3.59
C PRO A 123 -50.64 5.43 -3.94
N GLY A 124 -50.23 4.88 -5.09
CA GLY A 124 -50.71 3.61 -5.59
C GLY A 124 -50.19 2.41 -4.82
N LYS A 125 -51.01 1.36 -4.81
CA LYS A 125 -50.66 0.07 -4.23
C LYS A 125 -49.98 -0.80 -5.27
N ILE A 126 -48.94 -1.51 -4.84
CA ILE A 126 -48.23 -2.48 -5.67
C ILE A 126 -49.00 -3.79 -5.67
N GLY A 127 -49.28 -4.33 -6.84
CA GLY A 127 -49.81 -5.67 -7.05
C GLY A 127 -48.86 -6.52 -7.89
N HIS A 128 -49.07 -7.83 -7.86
CA HIS A 128 -48.33 -8.78 -8.70
C HIS A 128 -49.18 -9.25 -9.88
N GLN A 129 -48.70 -9.00 -11.10
CA GLN A 129 -49.26 -9.59 -12.32
C GLN A 129 -48.47 -10.85 -12.67
N SER A 130 -49.00 -12.01 -12.30
CA SER A 130 -48.36 -13.31 -12.53
C SER A 130 -48.35 -13.71 -14.01
N CYS A 131 -47.25 -14.32 -14.48
CA CYS A 131 -47.18 -14.93 -15.82
C CYS A 131 -47.38 -16.45 -15.71
N LYS A 132 -48.57 -16.97 -16.06
CA LYS A 132 -48.94 -18.35 -15.70
C LYS A 132 -48.52 -19.44 -16.69
N ASN A 133 -48.14 -19.10 -17.94
CA ASN A 133 -47.95 -20.09 -19.01
C ASN A 133 -46.67 -19.88 -19.86
N THR A 134 -45.66 -19.15 -19.37
CA THR A 134 -44.43 -18.90 -20.14
C THR A 134 -43.21 -19.57 -19.51
N ILE A 135 -42.53 -20.40 -20.32
CA ILE A 135 -41.39 -21.23 -19.89
C ILE A 135 -40.29 -21.18 -20.95
N THR A 136 -39.05 -21.03 -20.48
CA THR A 136 -37.86 -21.32 -21.29
C THR A 136 -37.16 -22.56 -20.76
N ARG A 137 -36.84 -23.50 -21.64
CA ARG A 137 -36.15 -24.76 -21.34
C ARG A 137 -34.81 -24.80 -22.07
N PHE A 138 -33.77 -25.18 -21.35
CA PHE A 138 -32.46 -25.50 -21.88
C PHE A 138 -32.13 -26.95 -21.59
N ASP A 139 -31.77 -27.70 -22.62
CA ASP A 139 -31.24 -29.06 -22.47
C ASP A 139 -29.78 -29.04 -22.90
N GLU A 140 -28.87 -29.18 -21.95
CA GLU A 140 -27.43 -29.13 -22.19
C GLU A 140 -26.85 -30.55 -22.14
N ASN A 141 -26.17 -30.95 -23.20
CA ASN A 141 -25.44 -32.20 -23.25
C ASN A 141 -24.04 -31.98 -22.66
N LYS A 142 -23.75 -32.61 -21.51
CA LYS A 142 -22.49 -32.40 -20.79
C LYS A 142 -21.28 -33.11 -21.39
N ILE A 143 -21.50 -34.06 -22.28
CA ILE A 143 -20.42 -34.81 -22.95
C ILE A 143 -19.90 -34.03 -24.15
N THR A 144 -20.80 -33.42 -24.91
CA THR A 144 -20.50 -32.76 -26.19
C THR A 144 -20.49 -31.23 -26.08
N GLY A 145 -21.11 -30.67 -25.03
CA GLY A 145 -21.15 -29.23 -24.76
C GLY A 145 -22.19 -28.45 -25.57
N TRP A 146 -22.99 -29.08 -26.43
CA TRP A 146 -24.09 -28.41 -27.13
C TRP A 146 -25.35 -28.34 -26.26
N ALA A 147 -26.24 -27.39 -26.58
CA ALA A 147 -27.49 -27.22 -25.88
C ALA A 147 -28.65 -26.88 -26.82
N ILE A 148 -29.84 -27.35 -26.46
CA ILE A 148 -31.12 -26.99 -27.08
C ILE A 148 -31.82 -25.94 -26.22
N LEU A 149 -32.20 -24.81 -26.83
CA LEU A 149 -33.11 -23.84 -26.25
C LEU A 149 -34.52 -24.04 -26.82
N ARG A 150 -35.52 -24.06 -25.94
CA ARG A 150 -36.94 -24.12 -26.30
C ARG A 150 -37.72 -23.11 -25.49
N HIS A 151 -38.56 -22.32 -26.15
CA HIS A 151 -39.45 -21.35 -25.50
C HIS A 151 -40.90 -21.75 -25.76
N HIS A 152 -41.76 -21.59 -24.75
CA HIS A 152 -43.19 -21.84 -24.88
C HIS A 152 -43.98 -20.78 -24.10
N GLY A 153 -45.08 -20.33 -24.69
CA GLY A 153 -45.98 -19.32 -24.13
C GLY A 153 -45.70 -17.90 -24.61
N THR A 154 -46.54 -16.97 -24.15
CA THR A 154 -46.45 -15.53 -24.46
C THR A 154 -46.51 -14.71 -23.18
N HIS A 155 -45.55 -13.79 -23.01
CA HIS A 155 -45.50 -12.86 -21.90
C HIS A 155 -46.61 -11.80 -22.00
N ARG A 156 -47.71 -11.96 -21.25
CA ARG A 156 -48.83 -10.99 -21.16
C ARG A 156 -48.73 -10.12 -19.91
N HIS A 157 -47.61 -9.44 -19.75
CA HIS A 157 -47.36 -8.49 -18.66
C HIS A 157 -46.34 -7.45 -19.13
N PRO A 158 -46.31 -6.24 -18.54
CA PRO A 158 -45.27 -5.28 -18.86
C PRO A 158 -43.90 -5.79 -18.41
N TRP A 159 -42.86 -5.30 -19.07
CA TRP A 159 -41.48 -5.70 -18.77
C TRP A 159 -40.90 -4.78 -17.69
N PRO A 160 -40.40 -5.34 -16.58
CA PRO A 160 -39.71 -4.54 -15.58
C PRO A 160 -38.37 -4.05 -16.11
N ALA A 161 -38.00 -2.82 -15.76
CA ALA A 161 -36.75 -2.24 -16.22
C ALA A 161 -35.53 -3.08 -15.77
N PRO A 162 -34.70 -3.56 -16.70
CA PRO A 162 -33.57 -4.44 -16.38
C PRO A 162 -32.50 -3.74 -15.54
N LYS A 163 -32.08 -4.38 -14.45
CA LYS A 163 -31.06 -3.83 -13.53
C LYS A 163 -29.64 -3.83 -14.11
N LYS A 164 -29.36 -4.61 -15.16
CA LYS A 164 -28.05 -4.75 -15.80
C LYS A 164 -28.23 -4.75 -17.32
N PRO A 165 -27.36 -4.07 -18.09
CA PRO A 165 -27.42 -4.15 -19.54
C PRO A 165 -27.00 -5.53 -20.03
N ASP A 166 -27.67 -6.03 -21.06
CA ASP A 166 -27.32 -7.28 -21.72
C ASP A 166 -26.00 -7.14 -22.51
N PRO A 167 -25.36 -8.26 -22.91
CA PRO A 167 -24.11 -8.23 -23.65
C PRO A 167 -24.16 -7.47 -24.98
N LEU A 168 -25.28 -7.54 -25.72
CA LEU A 168 -25.42 -6.83 -27.00
C LEU A 168 -25.51 -5.33 -26.77
N SER A 169 -26.27 -4.90 -25.76
CA SER A 169 -26.34 -3.48 -25.38
C SER A 169 -25.00 -2.94 -24.89
N LYS A 170 -24.21 -3.73 -24.17
CA LYS A 170 -22.83 -3.36 -23.80
C LYS A 170 -21.93 -3.22 -25.02
N LEU A 171 -22.05 -4.12 -26.00
CA LEU A 171 -21.29 -4.06 -27.24
C LEU A 171 -21.67 -2.82 -28.07
N LYS A 172 -22.97 -2.53 -28.21
CA LYS A 172 -23.47 -1.30 -28.85
C LYS A 172 -22.93 -0.05 -28.15
N LEU A 173 -22.97 -0.01 -26.81
CA LEU A 173 -22.38 1.09 -26.04
C LEU A 173 -20.87 1.22 -26.28
N LYS A 174 -20.14 0.09 -26.36
CA LYS A 174 -18.71 0.08 -26.68
C LYS A 174 -18.43 0.69 -28.05
N ASN A 175 -19.19 0.31 -29.07
CA ASN A 175 -19.08 0.87 -30.41
C ASN A 175 -19.34 2.38 -30.43
N GLU A 176 -20.35 2.87 -29.70
CA GLU A 176 -20.60 4.31 -29.59
C GLU A 176 -19.48 5.07 -28.85
N ILE A 177 -18.93 4.49 -27.79
CA ILE A 177 -17.79 5.09 -27.07
C ILE A 177 -16.54 5.13 -27.97
N MET A 178 -16.30 4.11 -28.80
CA MET A 178 -15.18 4.10 -29.74
C MET A 178 -15.23 5.22 -30.77
N LYS A 179 -16.43 5.64 -31.20
CA LYS A 179 -16.59 6.79 -32.11
C LYS A 179 -16.14 8.11 -31.48
N ASN A 180 -16.26 8.25 -30.15
CA ASN A 180 -15.83 9.44 -29.43
C ASN A 180 -15.43 9.14 -27.98
N PRO A 181 -14.22 8.64 -27.73
CA PRO A 181 -13.80 8.17 -26.39
C PRO A 181 -13.77 9.27 -25.32
N SER A 182 -13.57 10.53 -25.72
CA SER A 182 -13.54 11.68 -24.81
C SER A 182 -14.92 12.15 -24.36
N ALA A 183 -16.00 11.70 -25.02
CA ALA A 183 -17.37 12.09 -24.64
C ALA A 183 -17.73 11.57 -23.24
N GLY A 184 -18.01 12.49 -22.31
CA GLY A 184 -18.53 12.17 -20.98
C GLY A 184 -19.96 11.62 -21.02
N ALA A 185 -20.41 11.04 -19.89
CA ALA A 185 -21.73 10.40 -19.79
C ALA A 185 -22.90 11.33 -20.18
N PHE A 186 -22.84 12.60 -19.81
CA PHE A 186 -23.86 13.59 -20.18
C PHE A 186 -23.91 13.81 -21.71
N LYS A 187 -22.74 13.99 -22.34
CA LYS A 187 -22.61 14.18 -23.80
C LYS A 187 -23.10 12.95 -24.58
N LEU A 188 -22.84 11.75 -24.06
CA LEU A 188 -23.35 10.50 -24.63
C LEU A 188 -24.88 10.39 -24.55
N LYS A 189 -25.51 10.92 -23.49
CA LYS A 189 -26.98 10.97 -23.35
C LYS A 189 -27.63 12.04 -24.22
N LEU A 190 -27.00 13.19 -24.40
CA LEU A 190 -27.53 14.23 -25.28
C LEU A 190 -27.52 13.81 -26.76
N GLY A 191 -26.48 13.08 -27.18
CA GLY A 191 -26.19 12.92 -28.60
C GLY A 191 -25.67 14.23 -29.24
N LYS A 192 -25.33 14.19 -30.53
CA LYS A 192 -24.95 15.39 -31.31
C LYS A 192 -26.11 15.74 -32.25
N PRO A 193 -26.65 16.97 -32.20
CA PRO A 193 -27.78 17.38 -33.04
C PRO A 193 -27.44 17.65 -34.53
N THR A 194 -26.18 17.55 -34.97
CA THR A 194 -25.76 18.08 -36.29
C THR A 194 -24.74 17.20 -37.02
N ALA A 195 -25.18 16.09 -37.59
CA ALA A 195 -24.45 15.41 -38.67
C ALA A 195 -25.45 14.78 -39.67
N PRO A 196 -25.64 15.36 -40.88
CA PRO A 196 -26.65 14.90 -41.85
C PRO A 196 -26.44 13.47 -42.33
N LEU A 197 -25.23 12.91 -42.16
CA LEU A 197 -24.83 11.63 -42.73
C LEU A 197 -24.58 10.52 -41.68
N ASN A 198 -24.59 10.83 -40.38
CA ASN A 198 -24.48 9.86 -39.29
C ASN A 198 -24.91 10.51 -37.96
N PRO A 199 -26.22 10.57 -37.65
CA PRO A 199 -26.69 11.13 -36.40
C PRO A 199 -26.12 10.31 -35.23
N PHE A 200 -25.53 11.01 -34.24
CA PHE A 200 -25.06 10.37 -33.03
C PHE A 200 -26.27 10.00 -32.18
N GLU A 201 -26.71 8.75 -32.28
CA GLU A 201 -27.90 8.28 -31.58
C GLU A 201 -27.64 8.22 -30.07
N SER A 202 -28.51 8.86 -29.27
CA SER A 202 -28.34 8.90 -27.83
C SER A 202 -28.22 7.49 -27.26
N VAL A 203 -27.24 7.29 -26.36
CA VAL A 203 -27.03 5.99 -25.73
C VAL A 203 -28.21 5.55 -24.86
N THR A 204 -29.14 6.45 -24.53
CA THR A 204 -30.38 6.09 -23.83
C THR A 204 -31.29 5.20 -24.66
N LYS A 205 -31.21 5.25 -25.99
CA LYS A 205 -31.95 4.36 -26.89
C LYS A 205 -31.36 2.94 -26.98
N ILE A 206 -30.09 2.78 -26.59
CA ILE A 206 -29.43 1.47 -26.59
C ILE A 206 -30.02 0.58 -25.50
N HIS A 207 -30.24 1.12 -24.30
CA HIS A 207 -30.78 0.40 -23.16
C HIS A 207 -31.28 1.36 -22.07
N GLU A 208 -32.44 1.09 -21.48
CA GLU A 208 -33.11 1.94 -20.47
C GLU A 208 -32.19 2.33 -19.30
N LEU A 209 -31.34 1.41 -18.86
CA LEU A 209 -30.35 1.63 -17.79
C LEU A 209 -29.40 2.83 -18.04
N PHE A 210 -29.13 3.18 -19.29
CA PHE A 210 -28.24 4.30 -19.64
C PHE A 210 -28.90 5.67 -19.49
N VAL A 211 -30.21 5.71 -19.19
CA VAL A 211 -30.89 6.91 -18.69
C VAL A 211 -30.33 7.31 -17.31
N ASN A 212 -29.78 6.38 -16.53
CA ASN A 212 -29.08 6.72 -15.29
C ASN A 212 -27.62 7.13 -15.61
N SER A 213 -27.28 8.40 -15.35
CA SER A 213 -25.97 8.97 -15.68
C SER A 213 -24.80 8.31 -14.92
N ASP A 214 -25.02 7.89 -13.66
CA ASP A 214 -23.98 7.26 -12.85
C ASP A 214 -23.71 5.83 -13.32
N ARG A 215 -24.76 5.09 -13.67
CA ARG A 215 -24.62 3.75 -14.25
C ARG A 215 -23.93 3.82 -15.61
N LEU A 216 -24.28 4.80 -16.44
CA LEU A 216 -23.60 5.04 -17.71
C LEU A 216 -22.12 5.39 -17.49
N ARG A 217 -21.79 6.24 -16.50
CA ARG A 217 -20.41 6.57 -16.12
C ARG A 217 -19.62 5.34 -15.70
N TYR A 218 -20.22 4.47 -14.89
CA TYR A 218 -19.62 3.18 -14.49
C TYR A 218 -19.31 2.29 -15.69
N HIS A 219 -20.28 2.07 -16.59
CA HIS A 219 -20.10 1.23 -17.76
C HIS A 219 -19.11 1.81 -18.76
N ARG A 220 -19.16 3.13 -18.99
CA ARG A 220 -18.18 3.85 -19.81
C ARG A 220 -16.76 3.66 -19.30
N ARG A 221 -16.54 3.83 -17.99
CA ARG A 221 -15.21 3.64 -17.37
C ARG A 221 -14.68 2.24 -17.62
N ARG A 222 -15.51 1.20 -17.43
CA ARG A 222 -15.11 -0.18 -17.68
C ARG A 222 -14.74 -0.46 -19.13
N ILE A 223 -15.52 0.08 -20.06
CA ILE A 223 -15.27 -0.06 -21.50
C ILE A 223 -13.96 0.65 -21.90
N LEU A 224 -13.71 1.85 -21.37
CA LEU A 224 -12.46 2.57 -21.61
C LEU A 224 -11.23 1.81 -21.11
N ILE A 225 -11.32 1.22 -19.90
CA ILE A 225 -10.28 0.33 -19.36
C ILE A 225 -10.05 -0.87 -20.28
N GLU A 226 -11.13 -1.52 -20.74
CA GLU A 226 -11.05 -2.68 -21.65
C GLU A 226 -10.41 -2.33 -23.01
N LEU A 227 -10.64 -1.11 -23.50
CA LEU A 227 -10.03 -0.60 -24.73
C LEU A 227 -8.58 -0.12 -24.55
N GLY A 228 -8.03 -0.16 -23.33
CA GLY A 228 -6.71 0.41 -23.02
C GLY A 228 -6.68 1.94 -23.09
N ILE A 229 -7.84 2.59 -23.19
CA ILE A 229 -7.97 4.04 -23.27
C ILE A 229 -8.18 4.56 -21.85
N ASN A 230 -7.12 5.07 -21.21
CA ASN A 230 -7.10 5.52 -19.82
C ASN A 230 -7.48 4.44 -18.78
N PRO A 231 -6.56 3.50 -18.49
CA PRO A 231 -6.76 2.51 -17.43
C PRO A 231 -7.00 3.17 -16.05
N ASP A 232 -6.49 4.39 -15.85
CA ASP A 232 -6.66 5.16 -14.61
C ASP A 232 -7.10 6.61 -14.90
N LYS A 233 -8.42 6.84 -14.99
CA LYS A 233 -9.11 8.15 -14.93
C LYS A 233 -8.43 9.30 -15.73
N CYS A 234 -8.87 9.65 -16.96
CA CYS A 234 -8.53 10.97 -17.52
C CYS A 234 -9.77 11.74 -18.00
N GLY A 235 -10.18 12.70 -17.18
CA GLY A 235 -10.59 14.01 -17.70
C GLY A 235 -9.34 14.85 -17.94
N ASP A 236 -9.52 16.06 -18.50
CA ASP A 236 -8.47 17.05 -18.70
C ASP A 236 -7.61 17.22 -17.42
N GLY A 237 -6.28 17.19 -17.57
CA GLY A 237 -5.34 17.55 -16.49
C GLY A 237 -4.54 16.44 -15.81
N VAL A 238 -4.51 15.19 -16.32
CA VAL A 238 -3.73 14.11 -15.66
C VAL A 238 -2.23 14.15 -15.93
N GLY A 239 -1.79 14.65 -17.10
CA GLY A 239 -0.37 14.88 -17.35
C GLY A 239 0.26 15.75 -16.25
N ASP A 240 -0.50 16.75 -15.81
CA ASP A 240 -0.09 17.71 -14.79
C ASP A 240 -0.64 17.40 -13.40
N LYS A 241 -1.42 16.32 -13.22
CA LYS A 241 -2.04 16.04 -11.91
C LYS A 241 -1.00 15.92 -10.81
N PHE A 242 0.12 15.25 -11.10
CA PHE A 242 1.23 15.20 -10.16
C PHE A 242 1.73 16.61 -9.79
N LEU A 243 1.88 17.50 -10.79
CA LEU A 243 2.30 18.89 -10.56
C LEU A 243 1.25 19.68 -9.77
N HIS A 244 -0.04 19.55 -10.09
CA HIS A 244 -1.12 20.18 -9.35
C HIS A 244 -1.21 19.68 -7.91
N ASP A 245 -1.05 18.37 -7.69
CA ASP A 245 -0.97 17.79 -6.35
C ASP A 245 0.22 18.42 -5.60
N MET A 246 1.42 18.54 -6.21
CA MET A 246 2.58 19.19 -5.60
C MET A 246 2.35 20.68 -5.29
N PHE A 247 1.68 21.43 -6.16
CA PHE A 247 1.30 22.83 -5.88
C PHE A 247 0.31 22.93 -4.72
N GLN A 248 -0.66 22.01 -4.66
CA GLN A 248 -1.62 21.95 -3.57
C GLN A 248 -0.92 21.61 -2.24
N TRP A 249 0.04 20.68 -2.24
CA TRP A 249 0.85 20.36 -1.06
C TRP A 249 1.61 21.57 -0.54
N ASN A 250 2.22 22.34 -1.44
CA ASN A 250 2.88 23.59 -1.08
C ASN A 250 1.90 24.60 -0.47
N HIS A 251 0.70 24.74 -1.04
CA HIS A 251 -0.35 25.63 -0.54
C HIS A 251 -0.84 25.26 0.86
N VAL A 252 -0.98 23.96 1.16
CA VAL A 252 -1.40 23.51 2.50
C VAL A 252 -0.27 23.49 3.53
N GLY A 253 0.98 23.81 3.14
CA GLY A 253 2.10 23.99 4.05
C GLY A 253 3.13 22.85 4.09
N LEU A 254 3.07 21.90 3.14
CA LEU A 254 4.14 20.94 2.88
C LEU A 254 5.04 21.47 1.75
N LEU A 255 6.08 22.19 2.13
CA LEU A 255 6.97 22.88 1.20
C LEU A 255 7.95 21.88 0.58
N ILE A 256 8.07 21.90 -0.75
CA ILE A 256 9.13 21.17 -1.48
C ILE A 256 10.34 22.10 -1.59
N ILE A 257 11.35 21.84 -0.78
CA ILE A 257 12.53 22.72 -0.64
C ILE A 257 13.71 22.31 -1.52
N SER A 258 13.70 21.08 -2.06
CA SER A 258 14.62 20.65 -3.11
C SER A 258 14.02 19.52 -3.95
N VAL A 259 14.28 19.53 -5.25
CA VAL A 259 13.85 18.49 -6.18
C VAL A 259 14.90 18.28 -7.27
N SER A 260 15.11 17.03 -7.67
CA SER A 260 15.92 16.71 -8.85
C SER A 260 15.41 15.46 -9.54
N PHE A 261 15.46 15.48 -10.87
CA PHE A 261 15.14 14.35 -11.74
C PHE A 261 16.39 13.76 -12.43
N THR A 262 17.56 14.37 -12.19
CA THR A 262 18.83 13.99 -12.82
C THR A 262 19.27 12.59 -12.35
N PRO A 263 19.71 11.70 -13.26
CA PRO A 263 20.30 10.41 -12.89
C PRO A 263 21.35 10.54 -11.78
N GLY A 264 21.33 9.62 -10.81
CA GLY A 264 22.26 9.63 -9.67
C GLY A 264 21.85 10.52 -8.50
N ILE A 265 20.95 11.49 -8.67
CA ILE A 265 20.52 12.41 -7.60
C ILE A 265 19.00 12.65 -7.57
N LYS A 266 18.20 11.69 -8.05
CA LYS A 266 16.73 11.77 -8.07
C LYS A 266 16.15 11.84 -6.65
N HIS A 267 15.66 13.01 -6.25
CA HIS A 267 15.14 13.23 -4.90
C HIS A 267 14.02 14.25 -4.85
N PHE A 268 13.22 14.16 -3.79
CA PHE A 268 12.28 15.19 -3.35
C PHE A 268 12.51 15.43 -1.87
N THR A 269 12.98 16.63 -1.52
CA THR A 269 13.13 17.07 -0.13
C THR A 269 11.99 18.00 0.22
N PHE A 270 11.31 17.70 1.32
CA PHE A 270 10.16 18.45 1.77
C PHE A 270 10.18 18.70 3.28
N GLN A 271 9.53 19.78 3.67
CA GLN A 271 9.53 20.32 5.02
C GLN A 271 8.23 21.10 5.25
N THR A 272 7.68 21.07 6.47
CA THR A 272 6.56 21.95 6.85
C THR A 272 7.12 23.26 7.40
N LYS A 273 6.29 24.31 7.41
CA LYS A 273 6.70 25.59 8.01
C LYS A 273 7.15 25.42 9.47
N TRP A 274 6.43 24.63 10.27
CA TRP A 274 6.79 24.36 11.65
C TRP A 274 8.13 23.63 11.78
N MET A 275 8.40 22.61 10.95
CA MET A 275 9.71 21.95 10.93
C MET A 275 10.86 22.94 10.64
N ALA A 276 10.65 23.84 9.67
CA ALA A 276 11.63 24.86 9.31
C ALA A 276 11.84 25.87 10.45
N GLU A 277 10.76 26.29 11.13
CA GLU A 277 10.82 27.17 12.29
C GLU A 277 11.58 26.51 13.43
N ARG A 278 11.24 25.27 13.82
CA ARG A 278 11.93 24.53 14.89
C ARG A 278 13.42 24.40 14.62
N LEU A 279 13.80 24.08 13.39
CA LEU A 279 15.20 23.87 12.98
C LEU A 279 16.10 25.10 13.23
N VAL A 280 15.55 26.31 13.14
CA VAL A 280 16.30 27.58 13.22
C VAL A 280 15.88 28.44 14.43
N THR A 281 15.07 27.88 15.33
CA THR A 281 14.65 28.57 16.55
C THR A 281 15.84 28.72 17.51
N ARG A 282 15.89 29.85 18.20
CA ARG A 282 16.77 30.06 19.35
C ARG A 282 16.01 29.81 20.65
N ASP A 283 16.71 29.36 21.68
CA ASP A 283 16.14 29.15 23.00
C ASP A 283 15.90 30.49 23.75
N GLN A 284 15.49 30.40 25.02
CA GLN A 284 15.24 31.56 25.88
C GLN A 284 16.51 32.38 26.17
N ASN A 285 17.68 31.75 26.08
CA ASN A 285 18.99 32.38 26.27
C ASN A 285 19.55 32.93 24.95
N ASN A 286 18.76 32.90 23.87
CA ASN A 286 19.16 33.29 22.52
C ASN A 286 20.28 32.40 21.94
N GLU A 287 20.41 31.15 22.42
CA GLU A 287 21.35 30.16 21.92
C GLU A 287 20.72 29.30 20.83
N VAL A 288 21.55 28.83 19.88
CA VAL A 288 21.11 27.89 18.86
C VAL A 288 21.10 26.46 19.40
N TYR A 289 20.29 25.60 18.78
CA TYR A 289 20.24 24.19 19.14
C TYR A 289 21.62 23.51 19.05
N SER A 290 22.08 22.97 20.17
CA SER A 290 23.41 22.34 20.32
C SER A 290 23.35 20.81 20.52
N GLY A 291 22.14 20.25 20.67
CA GLY A 291 21.92 18.81 20.90
C GLY A 291 22.20 17.92 19.69
N GLY A 292 22.63 18.47 18.56
CA GLY A 292 23.00 17.72 17.36
C GLY A 292 21.82 17.12 16.60
N LEU A 293 21.93 17.14 15.28
CA LEU A 293 20.91 16.58 14.41
C LEU A 293 21.18 15.09 14.16
N LEU A 294 20.12 14.30 14.01
CA LEU A 294 20.20 12.88 13.70
C LEU A 294 19.67 12.63 12.30
N SER A 295 20.42 11.96 11.43
CA SER A 295 19.97 11.63 10.07
C SER A 295 20.07 10.13 9.79
N ASP A 296 18.96 9.49 9.40
CA ASP A 296 18.92 8.06 9.07
C ASP A 296 17.92 7.75 7.92
N VAL A 297 18.13 6.60 7.26
CA VAL A 297 17.34 6.10 6.13
C VAL A 297 16.45 4.93 6.55
N THR A 298 15.17 5.03 6.20
CA THR A 298 14.22 3.91 6.26
C THR A 298 13.82 3.37 4.88
N TYR A 299 13.69 2.05 4.84
CA TYR A 299 13.48 1.24 3.64
C TYR A 299 12.03 0.78 3.44
N ARG A 300 11.15 0.95 4.43
CA ARG A 300 9.82 0.30 4.39
C ARG A 300 8.70 1.20 3.93
N LEU A 301 8.83 2.52 4.10
CA LEU A 301 7.71 3.44 3.90
C LEU A 301 7.28 3.50 2.42
N PHE A 302 8.23 3.65 1.51
CA PHE A 302 7.94 3.82 0.09
C PHE A 302 8.10 2.52 -0.70
N GLN A 303 7.29 2.37 -1.76
CA GLN A 303 7.37 1.24 -2.69
C GLN A 303 8.63 1.32 -3.55
N THR A 304 9.01 2.54 -3.94
CA THR A 304 10.18 2.85 -4.74
C THR A 304 10.98 3.93 -4.04
N GLY A 305 12.30 3.75 -3.91
CA GLY A 305 13.15 4.69 -3.18
C GLY A 305 13.09 4.51 -1.67
N TYR A 306 13.72 5.44 -0.96
CA TYR A 306 13.94 5.41 0.48
C TYR A 306 13.52 6.74 1.11
N LEU A 307 13.13 6.72 2.37
CA LEU A 307 12.94 7.95 3.15
C LEU A 307 14.22 8.20 3.94
N LEU A 308 14.86 9.33 3.71
CA LEU A 308 15.93 9.89 4.54
C LEU A 308 15.33 11.00 5.41
N SER A 309 15.46 10.88 6.72
CA SER A 309 14.92 11.84 7.68
C SER A 309 16.03 12.41 8.56
N THR A 310 16.09 13.74 8.67
CA THR A 310 16.82 14.43 9.74
C THR A 310 15.84 14.82 10.84
N SER A 311 16.22 14.57 12.08
CA SER A 311 15.43 14.87 13.28
C SER A 311 16.25 15.64 14.31
N MET A 312 15.56 16.44 15.11
CA MET A 312 16.11 17.15 16.27
C MET A 312 15.30 16.81 17.53
N PHE A 313 15.90 16.98 18.69
CA PHE A 313 15.17 16.87 19.95
C PHE A 313 14.46 18.19 20.27
N CYS A 314 13.16 18.13 20.49
CA CYS A 314 12.35 19.25 20.96
C CYS A 314 12.21 19.14 22.48
N GLU A 315 12.89 20.05 23.20
CA GLU A 315 12.93 20.04 24.66
C GLU A 315 11.55 20.26 25.27
N GLU A 316 10.74 21.11 24.63
CA GLU A 316 9.45 21.51 25.18
C GLU A 316 8.45 20.35 25.18
N THR A 317 8.51 19.50 24.16
CA THR A 317 7.70 18.27 24.09
C THR A 317 8.43 17.03 24.62
N ALA A 318 9.70 17.18 25.01
CA ALA A 318 10.62 16.09 25.35
C ALA A 318 10.64 14.93 24.32
N ARG A 319 10.49 15.26 23.02
CA ARG A 319 10.37 14.28 21.93
C ARG A 319 11.29 14.62 20.78
N TRP A 320 11.70 13.59 20.05
CA TRP A 320 12.35 13.76 18.76
C TRP A 320 11.31 14.12 17.71
N ILE A 321 11.62 15.13 16.90
CA ILE A 321 10.76 15.62 15.82
C ILE A 321 11.55 15.61 14.51
N PRO A 322 10.92 15.24 13.38
CA PRO A 322 11.56 15.42 12.08
C PRO A 322 11.69 16.92 11.78
N VAL A 323 12.78 17.31 11.15
CA VAL A 323 13.04 18.68 10.69
C VAL A 323 13.29 18.76 9.20
N GLN A 324 13.67 17.65 8.56
CA GLN A 324 13.78 17.56 7.11
C GLN A 324 13.50 16.13 6.66
N LEU A 325 12.67 15.96 5.63
CA LEU A 325 12.32 14.66 5.07
C LEU A 325 12.70 14.64 3.59
N SER A 326 13.24 13.52 3.13
CA SER A 326 13.59 13.35 1.73
C SER A 326 13.24 11.98 1.22
N TRP A 327 12.53 11.95 0.11
CA TRP A 327 12.48 10.78 -0.72
C TRP A 327 13.72 10.75 -1.62
N ILE A 328 14.51 9.68 -1.56
CA ILE A 328 15.71 9.48 -2.39
C ILE A 328 15.60 8.19 -3.18
N ARG A 329 16.04 8.20 -4.45
CA ARG A 329 15.95 7.02 -5.32
C ARG A 329 17.01 5.95 -5.03
N GLY A 330 18.18 6.36 -4.54
CA GLY A 330 19.34 5.51 -4.28
C GLY A 330 20.05 5.88 -2.97
N LEU A 331 21.16 5.19 -2.69
CA LEU A 331 21.93 5.30 -1.45
C LEU A 331 23.41 5.65 -1.70
N SER A 332 23.72 6.20 -2.87
CA SER A 332 25.07 6.70 -3.15
C SER A 332 25.32 8.03 -2.43
N ALA A 333 26.58 8.42 -2.31
CA ALA A 333 27.00 9.62 -1.58
C ALA A 333 26.32 10.90 -2.11
N GLU A 334 26.01 10.95 -3.41
CA GLU A 334 25.39 12.11 -4.05
C GLU A 334 23.94 12.33 -3.58
N TYR A 335 23.19 11.27 -3.23
CA TYR A 335 21.85 11.42 -2.65
C TYR A 335 21.92 12.04 -1.25
N TYR A 336 22.87 11.57 -0.42
CA TYR A 336 23.11 12.14 0.90
C TYR A 336 23.61 13.58 0.80
N GLN A 337 24.52 13.86 -0.14
CA GLN A 337 25.00 15.21 -0.41
C GLN A 337 23.85 16.16 -0.74
N ALA A 338 22.89 15.74 -1.57
CA ALA A 338 21.72 16.56 -1.89
C ALA A 338 20.88 16.89 -0.65
N HIS A 339 20.64 15.91 0.21
CA HIS A 339 19.91 16.09 1.47
C HIS A 339 20.62 17.06 2.42
N PHE A 340 21.91 16.82 2.70
CA PHE A 340 22.69 17.66 3.60
C PHE A 340 22.95 19.07 3.04
N THR A 341 23.16 19.19 1.72
CA THR A 341 23.27 20.52 1.08
C THR A 341 22.00 21.33 1.28
N THR A 342 20.83 20.69 1.15
CA THR A 342 19.53 21.34 1.38
C THR A 342 19.37 21.75 2.84
N LEU A 343 19.84 20.90 3.77
CA LEU A 343 19.82 21.20 5.20
C LEU A 343 20.72 22.40 5.53
N PHE A 344 21.99 22.38 5.13
CA PHE A 344 22.97 23.40 5.51
C PHE A 344 22.68 24.76 4.91
N LYS A 345 22.12 24.81 3.71
CA LYS A 345 21.67 26.07 3.11
C LYS A 345 20.64 26.81 3.97
N GLN A 346 19.87 26.11 4.79
CA GLN A 346 18.91 26.75 5.70
C GLN A 346 19.60 27.50 6.84
N PHE A 347 20.86 27.19 7.14
CA PHE A 347 21.68 27.86 8.17
C PHE A 347 22.41 29.10 7.63
N ILE A 348 22.51 29.27 6.31
CA ILE A 348 23.08 30.50 5.73
C ILE A 348 22.04 31.62 5.84
N ARG A 349 22.05 32.31 6.98
CA ARG A 349 21.13 33.42 7.29
C ARG A 349 21.88 34.57 7.94
N PRO A 350 21.50 35.83 7.68
CA PRO A 350 22.10 36.99 8.36
C PRO A 350 21.97 36.94 9.89
N SER A 351 20.98 36.22 10.41
CA SER A 351 20.73 36.07 11.85
C SER A 351 21.63 35.05 12.55
N PHE A 352 22.48 34.32 11.82
CA PHE A 352 23.38 33.32 12.37
C PHE A 352 24.84 33.73 12.17
N THR A 353 25.61 33.59 13.23
CA THR A 353 27.08 33.74 13.20
C THR A 353 27.73 32.48 12.63
N ALA A 354 29.03 32.56 12.33
CA ALA A 354 29.81 31.38 11.95
C ALA A 354 29.78 30.28 13.04
N SER A 355 29.86 30.69 14.33
CA SER A 355 29.78 29.78 15.47
C SER A 355 28.40 29.12 15.61
N ASP A 356 27.33 29.87 15.36
CA ASP A 356 25.96 29.31 15.34
C ASP A 356 25.85 28.24 14.26
N CYS A 357 26.36 28.54 13.06
CA CYS A 357 26.38 27.59 11.96
C CYS A 357 27.16 26.35 12.35
N GLU A 358 28.41 26.49 12.81
CA GLU A 358 29.27 25.38 13.25
C GLU A 358 28.64 24.47 14.31
N THR A 359 27.77 25.03 15.15
CA THR A 359 27.02 24.28 16.16
C THR A 359 25.85 23.52 15.54
N LEU A 360 25.06 24.17 14.69
CA LEU A 360 23.90 23.58 14.02
C LEU A 360 24.25 22.48 13.02
N VAL A 361 25.44 22.54 12.39
CA VAL A 361 25.85 21.51 11.42
C VAL A 361 26.23 20.18 12.06
N ARG A 362 26.42 20.14 13.39
CA ARG A 362 26.81 18.92 14.10
C ARG A 362 25.76 17.83 13.88
N GLN A 363 26.20 16.71 13.31
CA GLN A 363 25.34 15.57 13.02
C GLN A 363 25.86 14.33 13.72
N VAL A 364 24.92 13.56 14.24
CA VAL A 364 25.15 12.15 14.58
C VAL A 364 24.64 11.33 13.41
N VAL A 365 25.54 10.57 12.79
CA VAL A 365 25.26 9.77 11.60
C VAL A 365 25.51 8.30 11.84
N ASP A 366 24.89 7.48 10.98
CA ASP A 366 25.19 6.08 10.88
C ASP A 366 26.50 5.86 10.14
N PHE A 367 27.16 4.75 10.44
CA PHE A 367 28.45 4.32 9.89
C PHE A 367 28.44 3.93 8.39
N SER A 368 27.51 4.50 7.62
CA SER A 368 27.49 4.37 6.17
C SER A 368 28.54 5.30 5.56
N LEU A 369 29.52 4.72 4.87
CA LEU A 369 30.54 5.49 4.15
C LEU A 369 29.89 6.47 3.17
N ALA A 370 28.84 6.07 2.45
CA ALA A 370 28.13 6.95 1.53
C ALA A 370 27.48 8.15 2.23
N GLN A 371 26.96 7.96 3.44
CA GLN A 371 26.38 9.03 4.24
C GLN A 371 27.46 10.00 4.74
N GLN A 372 28.58 9.48 5.22
CA GLN A 372 29.75 10.25 5.64
C GLN A 372 30.30 11.09 4.48
N GLU A 373 30.57 10.48 3.33
CA GLU A 373 31.04 11.18 2.13
C GLU A 373 30.04 12.24 1.66
N GLY A 374 28.75 11.90 1.66
CA GLY A 374 27.70 12.85 1.29
C GLY A 374 27.64 14.07 2.24
N PHE A 375 27.81 13.86 3.55
CA PHE A 375 27.89 14.95 4.52
C PHE A 375 29.11 15.83 4.26
N ILE A 376 30.30 15.25 4.13
CA ILE A 376 31.55 15.98 3.89
C ILE A 376 31.44 16.81 2.61
N ALA A 377 31.00 16.19 1.52
CA ALA A 377 30.84 16.86 0.23
C ALA A 377 29.77 17.97 0.27
N ALA A 378 28.76 17.85 1.13
CA ALA A 378 27.77 18.91 1.32
C ALA A 378 28.33 20.07 2.17
N TYR A 379 29.06 19.75 3.24
CA TYR A 379 29.65 20.73 4.15
C TYR A 379 30.65 21.61 3.40
N MET A 380 31.61 20.98 2.72
CA MET A 380 32.62 21.66 1.91
C MET A 380 31.98 22.56 0.84
N LYS A 381 30.93 22.05 0.17
CA LYS A 381 30.22 22.79 -0.88
C LYS A 381 29.47 24.01 -0.36
N VAL A 382 28.82 23.92 0.80
CA VAL A 382 27.96 24.98 1.33
C VAL A 382 28.77 26.05 2.04
N PHE A 383 29.79 25.66 2.80
CA PHE A 383 30.62 26.59 3.60
C PHE A 383 31.94 26.99 2.92
N GLY A 384 32.25 26.45 1.73
CA GLY A 384 33.48 26.78 0.99
C GLY A 384 34.76 26.26 1.64
N VAL A 385 34.65 25.23 2.49
CA VAL A 385 35.77 24.63 3.21
C VAL A 385 36.48 23.60 2.33
N THR A 386 37.81 23.66 2.26
CA THR A 386 38.64 22.69 1.53
C THR A 386 39.19 21.58 2.43
N ASP A 387 39.22 21.79 3.74
CA ASP A 387 39.71 20.80 4.68
C ASP A 387 38.64 19.75 5.02
N ARG A 388 38.94 18.50 4.67
CA ARG A 388 38.10 17.34 4.97
C ARG A 388 38.06 17.04 6.46
N GLN A 389 39.15 17.27 7.19
CA GLN A 389 39.21 16.95 8.63
C GLN A 389 38.30 17.88 9.43
N GLN A 390 38.21 19.15 9.06
CA GLN A 390 37.24 20.08 9.64
C GLN A 390 35.78 19.61 9.43
N ALA A 391 35.44 19.06 8.27
CA ALA A 391 34.09 18.52 8.03
C ALA A 391 33.85 17.24 8.87
N LEU A 392 34.84 16.35 8.94
CA LEU A 392 34.79 15.13 9.76
C LEU A 392 34.62 15.44 11.25
N SER A 393 35.25 16.51 11.75
CA SER A 393 35.14 16.89 13.16
C SER A 393 33.74 17.33 13.59
N LYS A 394 32.83 17.59 12.62
CA LYS A 394 31.42 17.91 12.87
C LYS A 394 30.52 16.67 12.87
N LEU A 395 31.07 15.51 12.53
CA LEU A 395 30.38 14.23 12.56
C LEU A 395 30.71 13.47 13.83
N LYS A 396 29.68 12.91 14.46
CA LYS A 396 29.81 11.94 15.56
C LYS A 396 29.17 10.62 15.14
N GLY A 397 29.85 9.51 15.39
CA GLY A 397 29.35 8.18 15.12
C GLY A 397 28.44 7.69 16.25
N CYS A 398 27.34 7.03 15.92
CA CYS A 398 26.41 6.56 16.94
C CYS A 398 26.91 5.32 17.72
N HIS A 399 27.06 5.42 19.05
CA HIS A 399 27.53 4.29 19.87
C HIS A 399 26.61 3.07 19.83
N GLU A 400 25.30 3.25 19.68
CA GLU A 400 24.36 2.12 19.60
C GLU A 400 24.59 1.20 18.40
N HIS A 401 25.04 1.74 17.26
CA HIS A 401 25.37 0.91 16.10
C HIS A 401 26.60 0.04 16.36
N PHE A 402 27.60 0.59 17.05
CA PHE A 402 28.73 -0.18 17.54
C PHE A 402 28.28 -1.25 18.55
N ARG A 403 27.46 -0.90 19.55
CA ARG A 403 26.90 -1.84 20.56
C ARG A 403 26.08 -2.95 19.93
N ALA A 404 25.27 -2.64 18.92
CA ALA A 404 24.46 -3.60 18.19
C ALA A 404 25.34 -4.60 17.41
N GLN A 405 26.41 -4.12 16.77
CA GLN A 405 27.36 -5.01 16.09
C GLN A 405 28.17 -5.86 17.06
N VAL A 406 28.64 -5.29 18.18
CA VAL A 406 29.27 -6.05 19.28
C VAL A 406 28.35 -7.19 19.73
N THR A 407 27.05 -6.91 19.86
CA THR A 407 26.03 -7.91 20.23
C THR A 407 25.85 -9.01 19.17
N ARG A 408 25.99 -8.68 17.88
CA ARG A 408 25.93 -9.68 16.80
C ARG A 408 27.19 -10.55 16.77
N ILE A 409 28.36 -9.94 16.91
CA ILE A 409 29.65 -10.63 16.80
C ILE A 409 29.93 -11.50 18.02
N LYS A 410 29.59 -11.04 19.23
CA LYS A 410 29.74 -11.89 20.42
C LYS A 410 28.91 -13.17 20.29
N ARG A 411 27.73 -13.09 19.68
CA ARG A 411 26.84 -14.25 19.44
C ARG A 411 27.26 -15.10 18.24
N ASN A 412 28.32 -14.71 17.52
CA ASN A 412 28.89 -15.49 16.43
C ASN A 412 29.99 -16.40 16.98
N TRP A 413 29.61 -17.59 17.45
CA TRP A 413 30.51 -18.53 18.11
C TRP A 413 31.65 -19.07 17.24
N ALA A 414 31.56 -18.89 15.91
CA ALA A 414 32.66 -19.20 15.01
C ALA A 414 33.84 -18.19 15.12
N VAL A 415 33.54 -16.97 15.59
CA VAL A 415 34.43 -15.82 15.67
C VAL A 415 34.82 -15.52 17.12
N VAL A 416 33.85 -15.48 18.04
CA VAL A 416 34.06 -15.24 19.48
C VAL A 416 33.65 -16.49 20.26
N PRO A 417 34.55 -17.12 21.03
CA PRO A 417 34.20 -18.29 21.85
C PRO A 417 33.08 -17.98 22.87
N PRO A 418 32.11 -18.89 23.08
CA PRO A 418 30.97 -18.66 23.97
C PRO A 418 31.36 -18.23 25.40
N GLU A 419 32.42 -18.84 25.94
CA GLU A 419 32.93 -18.57 27.28
C GLU A 419 33.60 -17.19 27.42
N ARG A 420 33.94 -16.54 26.31
CA ARG A 420 34.58 -15.22 26.27
C ARG A 420 33.65 -14.11 25.78
N GLU A 421 32.36 -14.37 25.58
CA GLU A 421 31.39 -13.36 25.11
C GLU A 421 31.35 -12.11 26.01
N ALA A 422 31.32 -12.32 27.33
CA ALA A 422 31.26 -11.24 28.31
C ALA A 422 32.56 -10.41 28.31
N GLN A 423 33.71 -11.09 28.16
CA GLN A 423 35.02 -10.44 28.07
C GLN A 423 35.14 -9.59 26.80
N PHE A 424 34.75 -10.15 25.64
CA PHE A 424 34.73 -9.43 24.36
C PHE A 424 33.85 -8.18 24.42
N GLN A 425 32.63 -8.31 24.95
CA GLN A 425 31.72 -7.18 25.08
C GLN A 425 32.30 -6.09 25.99
N LYS A 426 32.87 -6.47 27.14
CA LYS A 426 33.48 -5.51 28.07
C LYS A 426 34.61 -4.73 27.40
N LEU A 427 35.56 -5.42 26.78
CA LEU A 427 36.69 -4.79 26.10
C LEU A 427 36.25 -3.85 24.97
N CYS A 428 35.23 -4.23 24.20
CA CYS A 428 34.67 -3.35 23.17
C CYS A 428 34.00 -2.11 23.77
N LEU A 429 33.19 -2.25 24.83
CA LEU A 429 32.52 -1.11 25.48
C LEU A 429 33.53 -0.18 26.17
N ASP A 430 34.63 -0.72 26.69
CA ASP A 430 35.70 0.06 27.31
C ASP A 430 36.44 0.99 26.31
N LEU A 431 36.30 0.76 24.99
CA LEU A 431 36.81 1.68 23.96
C LEU A 431 36.01 2.99 23.88
N LEU A 432 34.72 2.97 24.26
CA LEU A 432 33.84 4.15 24.24
C LEU A 432 34.10 5.11 25.42
N VAL A 433 34.97 4.72 26.36
CA VAL A 433 35.27 5.48 27.59
C VAL A 433 36.65 6.10 27.48
N LEU A 434 36.75 7.40 27.81
CA LEU A 434 38.03 8.12 27.86
C LEU A 434 39.04 7.41 28.77
N PRO A 435 40.30 7.21 28.33
CA PRO A 435 41.36 6.69 29.17
C PRO A 435 41.59 7.61 30.38
N LYS A 436 41.57 7.04 31.59
CA LYS A 436 42.03 7.74 32.80
C LYS A 436 43.56 7.70 32.85
N ALA A 437 44.19 8.69 33.49
CA ALA A 437 45.63 8.69 33.70
C ALA A 437 46.09 7.38 34.37
N GLY A 438 47.10 6.71 33.79
CA GLY A 438 47.63 5.42 34.27
C GLY A 438 46.82 4.18 33.87
N LYS A 439 45.77 4.30 33.05
CA LYS A 439 45.06 3.15 32.44
C LYS A 439 45.54 2.90 31.00
N PRO A 440 45.26 1.71 30.42
CA PRO A 440 45.66 1.39 29.05
C PRO A 440 45.15 2.43 28.05
N SER A 441 46.03 2.84 27.13
CA SER A 441 45.69 3.75 26.04
C SER A 441 44.65 3.13 25.09
N HIS A 442 44.11 3.94 24.19
CA HIS A 442 43.14 3.45 23.20
C HIS A 442 43.76 2.34 22.32
N GLU A 443 44.99 2.55 21.86
CA GLU A 443 45.75 1.61 21.03
C GLU A 443 46.03 0.31 21.79
N GLN A 444 46.41 0.41 23.06
CA GLN A 444 46.66 -0.77 23.91
C GLN A 444 45.40 -1.63 24.07
N LYS A 445 44.21 -1.01 24.19
CA LYS A 445 42.93 -1.73 24.25
C LYS A 445 42.58 -2.39 22.91
N ILE A 446 42.87 -1.72 21.78
CA ILE A 446 42.68 -2.30 20.44
C ILE A 446 43.61 -3.49 20.22
N ASP A 447 44.88 -3.38 20.63
CA ASP A 447 45.86 -4.47 20.50
C ASP A 447 45.48 -5.66 21.37
N GLU A 448 44.96 -5.43 22.58
CA GLU A 448 44.40 -6.48 23.44
C GLU A 448 43.24 -7.21 22.76
N LEU A 449 42.31 -6.47 22.11
CA LEU A 449 41.21 -7.06 21.35
C LEU A 449 41.71 -7.87 20.14
N ARG A 450 42.72 -7.38 19.41
CA ARG A 450 43.33 -8.10 18.28
C ARG A 450 43.99 -9.39 18.72
N TRP A 451 44.68 -9.36 19.86
CA TRP A 451 45.37 -10.53 20.41
C TRP A 451 44.40 -11.59 20.93
N LEU A 452 43.38 -11.19 21.69
CA LEU A 452 42.41 -12.11 22.30
C LEU A 452 41.41 -12.70 21.29
N PHE A 453 41.06 -11.95 20.24
CA PHE A 453 40.01 -12.30 19.29
C PHE A 453 40.49 -12.14 17.83
N PRO A 454 41.51 -12.88 17.37
CA PRO A 454 42.12 -12.68 16.05
C PRO A 454 41.13 -12.85 14.87
N LYS A 455 40.05 -13.61 15.06
CA LYS A 455 39.00 -13.81 14.05
C LYS A 455 38.09 -12.58 13.85
N THR A 456 38.15 -11.58 14.72
CA THR A 456 37.43 -10.30 14.54
C THR A 456 38.27 -9.26 13.79
N LYS A 457 39.50 -9.59 13.37
CA LYS A 457 40.45 -8.65 12.74
C LYS A 457 39.82 -7.76 11.68
N GLN A 458 39.12 -8.33 10.69
CA GLN A 458 38.51 -7.52 9.61
C GLN A 458 37.41 -6.57 10.11
N TRP A 459 36.67 -6.95 11.15
CA TRP A 459 35.70 -6.08 11.79
C TRP A 459 36.37 -4.95 12.57
N LEU A 460 37.40 -5.29 13.36
CA LEU A 460 38.12 -4.33 14.18
C LEU A 460 38.97 -3.36 13.34
N ASP A 461 39.57 -3.85 12.26
CA ASP A 461 40.30 -3.04 11.27
C ASP A 461 39.38 -2.01 10.60
N TRP A 462 38.11 -2.36 10.36
CA TRP A 462 37.11 -1.41 9.86
C TRP A 462 36.81 -0.30 10.89
N TRP A 463 36.64 -0.66 12.17
CA TRP A 463 36.39 0.30 13.25
C TRP A 463 37.59 1.18 13.62
N THR A 464 38.79 0.75 13.25
CA THR A 464 40.06 1.46 13.49
C THR A 464 40.57 2.17 12.25
N MET A 465 39.76 2.28 11.18
CA MET A 465 40.03 3.22 10.11
C MET A 465 39.98 4.64 10.68
N VAL A 466 41.01 5.45 10.42
CA VAL A 466 41.24 6.77 11.04
C VAL A 466 39.98 7.64 11.10
N ASP A 467 39.25 7.74 9.97
CA ASP A 467 38.03 8.55 9.86
C ASP A 467 36.85 7.99 10.70
N VAL A 468 36.76 6.67 10.85
CA VAL A 468 35.70 5.97 11.62
C VAL A 468 36.01 6.00 13.12
N GLU A 469 37.27 5.75 13.46
CA GLU A 469 37.79 5.71 14.82
C GLU A 469 37.62 7.08 15.50
N ALA A 470 37.94 8.16 14.77
CA ALA A 470 37.80 9.54 15.20
C ALA A 470 36.36 9.98 15.49
N MET A 471 35.38 9.39 14.79
CA MET A 471 33.96 9.72 14.95
C MET A 471 33.32 9.02 16.14
N LEU A 472 33.78 7.81 16.49
CA LEU A 472 33.16 6.97 17.51
C LEU A 472 33.83 7.11 18.88
N PHE A 473 35.16 7.16 18.93
CA PHE A 473 35.90 7.03 20.18
C PHE A 473 36.35 8.39 20.73
N PRO A 474 35.88 8.78 21.93
CA PRO A 474 36.17 10.09 22.52
C PRO A 474 37.67 10.42 22.63
N SER A 475 38.51 9.40 22.85
CA SER A 475 39.97 9.56 22.93
C SER A 475 40.62 10.01 21.62
N LYS A 476 40.00 9.73 20.48
CA LYS A 476 40.48 10.10 19.14
C LYS A 476 39.85 11.39 18.65
N GLN A 477 38.60 11.65 19.03
CA GLN A 477 37.91 12.92 18.77
C GLN A 477 38.64 14.11 19.42
N ALA A 478 39.15 13.95 20.65
CA ALA A 478 39.91 14.98 21.37
C ALA A 478 41.26 15.35 20.71
N MET A 479 41.85 14.46 19.91
CA MET A 479 43.10 14.72 19.17
C MET A 479 42.88 15.59 17.92
N ILE A 480 41.65 15.68 17.40
CA ILE A 480 41.31 16.44 16.18
C ILE A 480 40.83 17.85 16.53
N THR A 481 40.13 18.03 17.65
CA THR A 481 39.49 19.31 17.99
C THR A 481 40.37 20.29 18.76
N ASN A 482 41.62 19.93 19.15
CA ASN A 482 42.51 20.75 20.00
C ASN A 482 41.81 21.36 21.23
N SER A 483 40.77 20.68 21.73
CA SER A 483 39.90 21.16 22.81
C SER A 483 39.94 20.15 23.94
N ALA A 484 40.73 20.46 24.98
CA ALA A 484 40.90 19.61 26.15
C ALA A 484 39.62 19.47 27.02
N ASN A 485 38.53 20.18 26.70
CA ASN A 485 37.34 20.31 27.55
C ASN A 485 36.00 20.36 26.76
N SER A 486 35.85 19.61 25.67
CA SER A 486 34.51 19.46 25.07
C SER A 486 33.77 18.33 25.76
N GLN A 487 33.04 18.66 26.82
CA GLN A 487 31.91 17.86 27.26
C GLN A 487 30.87 17.92 26.13
N ASP A 488 31.01 17.01 25.17
CA ASP A 488 30.34 17.09 23.87
C ASP A 488 28.83 16.88 24.07
N GLY A 489 28.05 17.97 24.04
CA GLY A 489 26.58 17.97 24.24
C GLY A 489 25.79 17.20 23.19
N LEU A 490 26.47 16.50 22.27
CA LEU A 490 25.91 15.60 21.28
C LEU A 490 25.52 14.26 21.91
N PRO A 491 24.27 13.77 21.74
CA PRO A 491 23.80 12.53 22.31
C PRO A 491 24.58 11.32 21.74
N ASP A 492 24.94 10.40 22.63
CA ASP A 492 25.71 9.19 22.26
C ASP A 492 24.85 8.09 21.57
N THR A 493 23.53 8.27 21.48
CA THR A 493 22.59 7.20 21.07
C THR A 493 21.61 7.63 19.97
N THR A 494 21.36 6.75 18.99
CA THR A 494 20.31 6.89 17.95
C THR A 494 19.00 6.22 18.33
N ASN A 495 18.77 5.84 19.60
CA ASN A 495 17.47 5.30 20.05
C ASN A 495 16.29 6.18 19.61
N ALA A 496 16.55 7.48 19.51
CA ALA A 496 15.73 8.49 18.89
C ALA A 496 15.28 8.20 17.44
N GLN A 497 16.23 7.91 16.53
CA GLN A 497 15.96 7.59 15.13
C GLN A 497 15.33 6.21 14.98
N GLU A 498 15.76 5.21 15.76
CA GLU A 498 15.08 3.91 15.76
C GLU A 498 13.63 4.03 16.24
N SER A 499 13.36 4.89 17.24
CA SER A 499 12.01 5.20 17.70
C SER A 499 11.22 5.95 16.64
N MET A 500 11.83 6.92 15.95
CA MET A 500 11.22 7.64 14.82
C MET A 500 10.84 6.69 13.68
N HIS A 501 11.73 5.76 13.33
CA HIS A 501 11.45 4.70 12.36
C HIS A 501 10.25 3.83 12.79
N ARG A 502 10.12 3.51 14.09
CA ARG A 502 8.93 2.81 14.60
C ARG A 502 7.66 3.65 14.41
N LEU A 503 7.69 4.95 14.70
CA LEU A 503 6.56 5.86 14.46
C LEU A 503 6.14 5.85 12.98
N TYR A 504 7.09 5.94 12.05
CA TYR A 504 6.80 5.85 10.61
C TYR A 504 6.16 4.52 10.21
N TYR A 505 6.54 3.41 10.85
CA TYR A 505 5.93 2.11 10.61
C TYR A 505 4.56 1.94 11.28
N MET A 506 4.23 2.72 12.31
CA MET A 506 2.90 2.71 12.91
C MET A 506 1.88 3.47 12.06
N ILE A 507 2.27 4.60 11.46
CA ILE A 507 1.39 5.39 10.59
C ILE A 507 1.21 4.78 9.20
N SER A 508 2.03 3.80 8.82
CA SER A 508 2.02 3.22 7.49
C SER A 508 2.37 1.74 7.48
N GLU A 509 1.52 0.95 6.84
CA GLU A 509 1.80 -0.46 6.48
C GLU A 509 2.97 -0.61 5.48
N GLY A 510 3.56 0.50 5.04
CA GLY A 510 4.69 0.55 4.11
C GLY A 510 4.31 0.41 2.65
N LYS A 511 5.34 0.40 1.79
CA LYS A 511 5.25 0.28 0.32
C LYS A 511 4.26 1.25 -0.33
N LYS A 512 4.21 2.50 0.13
CA LYS A 512 3.35 3.54 -0.44
C LYS A 512 3.96 4.17 -1.68
N CYS A 513 3.13 4.64 -2.60
CA CYS A 513 3.59 5.53 -3.66
C CYS A 513 3.96 6.91 -3.07
N LEU A 514 4.77 7.69 -3.79
CA LEU A 514 5.35 8.94 -3.29
C LEU A 514 4.30 9.89 -2.70
N ILE A 515 3.25 10.22 -3.46
CA ILE A 515 2.20 11.16 -3.03
C ILE A 515 1.49 10.69 -1.74
N ILE A 516 1.14 9.41 -1.66
CA ILE A 516 0.45 8.87 -0.48
C ILE A 516 1.39 8.87 0.74
N GLY A 517 2.66 8.49 0.54
CA GLY A 517 3.63 8.52 1.64
C GLY A 517 3.92 9.94 2.13
N MET A 518 4.02 10.92 1.23
CA MET A 518 4.14 12.34 1.60
C MET A 518 2.93 12.83 2.41
N ALA A 519 1.71 12.46 2.00
CA ALA A 519 0.50 12.82 2.73
C ALA A 519 0.48 12.24 4.16
N GLN A 520 0.89 10.98 4.33
CA GLN A 520 0.98 10.33 5.64
C GLN A 520 2.04 11.00 6.54
N LEU A 521 3.21 11.32 5.97
CA LEU A 521 4.26 12.04 6.70
C LEU A 521 3.82 13.45 7.09
N TYR A 522 3.10 14.15 6.21
CA TYR A 522 2.55 15.46 6.50
C TYR A 522 1.53 15.42 7.64
N ALA A 523 0.60 14.48 7.62
CA ALA A 523 -0.37 14.29 8.70
C ALA A 523 0.32 13.98 10.03
N PHE A 524 1.33 13.10 10.01
CA PHE A 524 2.14 12.79 11.20
C PHE A 524 2.84 14.02 11.78
N VAL A 525 3.49 14.82 10.94
CA VAL A 525 4.16 16.05 11.38
C VAL A 525 3.15 17.06 11.91
N LYS A 526 1.96 17.16 11.31
CA LYS A 526 0.89 18.02 11.84
C LYS A 526 0.43 17.59 13.24
N THR A 527 0.34 16.30 13.52
CA THR A 527 0.07 15.83 14.89
C THR A 527 1.16 16.27 15.87
N LEU A 528 2.44 16.21 15.49
CA LEU A 528 3.54 16.68 16.35
C LEU A 528 3.51 18.21 16.56
N GLU A 529 3.15 18.97 15.52
CA GLU A 529 2.95 20.41 15.58
C GLU A 529 1.79 20.77 16.51
N ASP A 530 0.66 20.05 16.41
CA ASP A 530 -0.50 20.23 17.29
C ASP A 530 -0.16 19.91 18.76
N ASP A 531 0.59 18.82 19.01
CA ASP A 531 1.12 18.47 20.34
C ASP A 531 2.01 19.58 20.90
N TRP A 532 2.93 20.12 20.07
CA TRP A 532 3.79 21.24 20.49
C TRP A 532 2.96 22.47 20.84
N HIS A 533 1.98 22.84 20.01
CA HIS A 533 1.09 23.95 20.30
C HIS A 533 0.22 23.71 21.55
N ALA A 534 -0.16 22.47 21.83
CA ALA A 534 -0.89 22.12 23.05
C ALA A 534 -0.01 22.33 24.28
N VAL A 535 1.24 21.85 24.26
CA VAL A 535 2.22 22.09 25.34
C VAL A 535 2.48 23.57 25.55
N MET A 536 2.63 24.34 24.47
CA MET A 536 2.82 25.79 24.54
C MET A 536 1.62 26.53 25.16
N ARG A 537 0.41 25.97 25.04
CA ARG A 537 -0.79 26.47 25.73
C ARG A 537 -0.95 25.94 27.16
N GLY A 538 0.01 25.17 27.67
CA GLY A 538 -0.03 24.58 29.01
C GLY A 538 -0.86 23.29 29.12
N VAL A 539 -1.22 22.66 28.00
CA VAL A 539 -1.95 21.38 28.00
C VAL A 539 -0.96 20.22 28.10
N SER A 540 -1.15 19.33 29.09
CA SER A 540 -0.34 18.12 29.21
C SER A 540 -0.65 17.14 28.08
N ILE A 541 0.39 16.68 27.40
CA ILE A 541 0.34 15.65 26.36
C ILE A 541 0.76 14.25 26.88
N GLU A 542 1.04 14.14 28.18
CA GLU A 542 1.40 12.91 28.87
C GLU A 542 0.37 12.56 29.96
N TYR A 543 0.14 11.27 30.17
CA TYR A 543 -0.75 10.75 31.20
C TYR A 543 0.06 10.40 32.46
N GLY A 544 -0.15 11.15 33.54
CA GLY A 544 0.50 10.94 34.85
C GLY A 544 1.74 11.81 35.10
N ALA A 545 1.95 12.19 36.36
CA ALA A 545 3.14 12.94 36.77
C ALA A 545 4.43 12.13 36.52
N LYS A 546 5.49 12.82 36.07
CA LYS A 546 6.81 12.25 35.75
C LYS A 546 7.30 11.27 36.83
N ASN A 547 7.22 9.97 36.57
CA ASN A 547 8.00 8.97 37.30
C ASN A 547 9.32 8.76 36.55
N LYS A 548 10.46 9.04 37.20
CA LYS A 548 11.85 8.95 36.70
C LYS A 548 12.31 7.54 36.25
N THR A 549 11.39 6.62 35.99
CA THR A 549 11.64 5.21 35.69
C THR A 549 10.58 4.66 34.73
N GLN A 550 10.33 5.33 33.60
CA GLN A 550 9.45 4.75 32.59
C GLN A 550 10.22 3.75 31.73
N GLN A 551 10.03 2.47 32.04
CA GLN A 551 10.42 1.34 31.19
C GLN A 551 9.69 1.41 29.84
N ASP A 552 10.43 1.02 28.81
CA ASP A 552 10.09 0.91 27.38
C ASP A 552 8.58 0.73 27.10
N LEU A 553 7.95 1.73 26.46
CA LEU A 553 6.54 1.76 26.07
C LEU A 553 6.13 0.53 25.23
N ALA A 554 7.10 -0.17 24.62
CA ALA A 554 6.90 -1.41 23.90
C ALA A 554 6.42 -2.58 24.79
N LEU A 555 6.77 -2.58 26.09
CA LEU A 555 6.38 -3.61 27.05
C LEU A 555 4.97 -3.39 27.61
N SER A 556 4.56 -2.14 27.82
CA SER A 556 3.24 -1.81 28.40
C SER A 556 2.07 -2.06 27.45
N ILE A 557 2.33 -2.20 26.15
CA ILE A 557 1.32 -2.47 25.10
C ILE A 557 1.33 -3.97 24.69
N GLY A 558 2.05 -4.83 25.42
CA GLY A 558 1.97 -6.29 25.27
C GLY A 558 2.63 -6.87 24.01
N TRP A 559 3.60 -6.20 23.40
CA TRP A 559 4.25 -6.70 22.19
C TRP A 559 5.43 -7.63 22.48
N GLN A 560 5.25 -8.93 22.19
CA GLN A 560 6.33 -9.89 22.08
C GLN A 560 7.04 -9.77 20.72
N LYS A 561 8.38 -9.89 20.72
CA LYS A 561 9.18 -9.97 19.49
C LYS A 561 8.61 -11.06 18.56
N PRO A 562 8.34 -10.78 17.28
CA PRO A 562 7.86 -11.81 16.37
C PRO A 562 8.92 -12.91 16.22
N PRO A 563 8.52 -14.20 16.17
CA PRO A 563 9.43 -15.30 15.93
C PRO A 563 10.02 -15.21 14.51
N LYS A 564 11.18 -15.89 14.36
CA LYS A 564 12.12 -15.83 13.24
C LYS A 564 11.48 -15.75 11.83
N ARG A 565 12.10 -14.90 11.00
CA ARG A 565 11.83 -14.61 9.57
C ARG A 565 11.34 -15.82 8.75
N ASN A 566 10.26 -15.58 8.00
CA ASN A 566 9.76 -16.47 6.95
C ASN A 566 10.81 -16.59 5.80
N PRO A 567 11.25 -17.81 5.42
CA PRO A 567 12.33 -18.02 4.43
C PRO A 567 12.03 -17.54 3.01
N ALA A 568 10.77 -17.24 2.67
CA ALA A 568 10.37 -16.69 1.37
C ALA A 568 10.83 -15.23 1.13
N ASN A 569 11.33 -14.52 2.15
CA ASN A 569 11.78 -13.13 2.07
C ASN A 569 13.31 -12.95 1.99
N ARG A 570 14.04 -13.92 1.42
CA ARG A 570 15.49 -13.74 1.16
C ARG A 570 15.69 -12.62 0.13
N LYS A 571 16.18 -11.47 0.60
CA LYS A 571 16.75 -10.41 -0.25
C LYS A 571 17.82 -11.02 -1.19
N LYS A 572 17.91 -10.50 -2.41
CA LYS A 572 19.09 -10.66 -3.27
C LYS A 572 20.34 -10.19 -2.51
N PRO A 573 21.54 -10.74 -2.78
CA PRO A 573 22.76 -10.26 -2.15
C PRO A 573 22.95 -8.77 -2.51
N ASP A 574 22.84 -7.90 -1.51
CA ASP A 574 23.14 -6.48 -1.63
C ASP A 574 24.67 -6.33 -1.81
N ILE A 575 25.11 -5.42 -2.69
CA ILE A 575 26.50 -4.97 -2.79
C ILE A 575 26.85 -4.31 -1.44
N ASN A 576 28.03 -4.61 -0.86
CA ASN A 576 28.44 -4.04 0.43
C ASN A 576 28.32 -2.52 0.40
N ASP A 577 27.46 -1.96 1.26
CA ASP A 577 27.14 -0.52 1.35
C ASP A 577 28.19 0.27 2.15
N GLY A 578 29.35 -0.34 2.41
CA GLY A 578 30.46 0.25 3.13
C GLY A 578 30.40 0.05 4.65
N ARG A 579 29.41 -0.69 5.17
CA ARG A 579 29.32 -1.03 6.60
C ARG A 579 30.41 -2.02 7.04
N ALA A 580 30.70 -2.00 8.34
CA ALA A 580 31.60 -2.97 8.96
C ALA A 580 31.15 -4.42 8.67
N PRO A 581 32.08 -5.34 8.36
CA PRO A 581 31.74 -6.74 8.12
C PRO A 581 31.25 -7.37 9.43
N ASP A 582 29.99 -7.79 9.49
CA ASP A 582 29.38 -8.37 10.71
C ASP A 582 28.83 -9.79 10.51
N THR A 583 29.07 -10.40 9.34
CA THR A 583 28.60 -11.75 9.02
C THR A 583 29.73 -12.78 9.03
N THR A 584 29.40 -14.05 9.34
CA THR A 584 30.39 -15.14 9.33
C THR A 584 31.07 -15.30 7.97
N ALA A 585 30.33 -15.09 6.87
CA ALA A 585 30.85 -15.22 5.51
C ALA A 585 31.80 -14.08 5.13
N THR A 586 31.67 -12.90 5.75
CA THR A 586 32.59 -11.78 5.56
C THR A 586 33.79 -11.85 6.50
N LEU A 587 33.62 -12.41 7.70
CA LEU A 587 34.68 -12.44 8.74
C LEU A 587 35.62 -13.64 8.65
N LEU A 588 35.16 -14.76 8.09
CA LEU A 588 35.95 -15.98 7.96
C LEU A 588 36.23 -16.28 6.49
N PRO A 589 37.43 -16.78 6.15
CA PRO A 589 37.71 -17.24 4.79
C PRO A 589 36.73 -18.35 4.39
N LYS A 590 36.33 -18.37 3.11
CA LYS A 590 35.50 -19.47 2.57
C LYS A 590 36.27 -20.78 2.75
N ASN A 591 35.75 -21.70 3.55
CA ASN A 591 36.14 -23.09 3.47
C ASN A 591 35.74 -23.58 2.06
N SER A 592 36.71 -23.68 1.15
CA SER A 592 36.58 -24.38 -0.12
C SER A 592 36.44 -25.88 0.18
N GLY A 593 35.24 -26.29 0.57
CA GLY A 593 34.91 -27.67 0.96
C GLY A 593 33.59 -28.18 0.39
N GLY A 594 33.12 -27.59 -0.71
CA GLY A 594 31.92 -28.05 -1.43
C GLY A 594 32.28 -28.51 -2.84
N ARG A 595 31.98 -29.77 -3.16
CA ARG A 595 32.21 -30.39 -4.47
C ARG A 595 31.52 -29.59 -5.59
N PRO A 596 32.14 -29.38 -6.77
CA PRO A 596 31.54 -28.63 -7.86
C PRO A 596 30.21 -29.25 -8.34
N PRO A 597 29.25 -28.44 -8.82
CA PRO A 597 28.03 -28.93 -9.45
C PRO A 597 28.37 -29.82 -10.66
N GLY A 598 27.83 -31.05 -10.72
CA GLY A 598 27.97 -31.97 -11.87
C GLY A 598 28.83 -33.21 -11.65
N SER A 599 29.36 -33.43 -10.45
CA SER A 599 30.15 -34.63 -10.16
C SER A 599 29.28 -35.88 -9.99
N ARG A 600 29.52 -36.94 -10.79
CA ARG A 600 28.78 -38.22 -10.74
C ARG A 600 29.00 -38.97 -9.41
N ASN A 601 27.97 -39.71 -8.99
CA ASN A 601 27.97 -40.52 -7.76
C ASN A 601 28.98 -41.65 -7.86
N LEU A 602 29.93 -41.70 -6.93
CA LEU A 602 30.77 -42.88 -6.70
C LEU A 602 30.05 -43.76 -5.67
N ILE A 603 29.69 -44.96 -6.12
CA ILE A 603 29.18 -46.06 -5.30
C ILE A 603 30.25 -46.38 -4.26
N LYS A 604 29.93 -46.22 -2.97
CA LYS A 604 30.80 -46.62 -1.86
C LYS A 604 30.33 -47.97 -1.35
N ASP A 605 30.79 -49.03 -2.01
CA ASP A 605 30.86 -50.36 -1.42
C ASP A 605 32.05 -50.40 -0.43
N SER A 606 31.93 -51.14 0.68
CA SER A 606 32.82 -51.08 1.85
C SER A 606 34.07 -51.96 1.74
N MET A 607 34.40 -52.47 0.55
CA MET A 607 35.45 -53.48 0.35
C MET A 607 36.48 -53.10 -0.70
N THR A 608 37.18 -51.96 -0.55
CA THR A 608 38.49 -51.78 -1.19
C THR A 608 39.38 -50.83 -0.38
N ALA A 609 40.36 -51.44 0.29
CA ALA A 609 41.47 -50.83 0.99
C ALA A 609 42.43 -50.08 0.04
N TYR A 610 43.15 -49.05 0.51
CA TYR A 610 44.55 -49.16 0.97
C TYR A 610 45.18 -47.77 1.26
N ILE A 611 46.20 -47.80 2.12
CA ILE A 611 46.95 -46.73 2.80
C ILE A 611 48.14 -46.26 1.96
N SER A 612 48.60 -45.00 2.09
CA SER A 612 50.04 -44.69 2.34
C SER A 612 50.32 -43.21 2.66
N TYR A 613 51.01 -43.02 3.78
CA TYR A 613 51.69 -41.81 4.24
C TYR A 613 52.92 -41.47 3.38
N SER A 614 53.32 -40.20 3.37
CA SER A 614 54.71 -39.80 3.64
C SER A 614 54.82 -38.29 3.91
N ALA A 615 55.52 -37.96 4.99
CA ALA A 615 55.92 -36.61 5.39
C ALA A 615 57.23 -36.20 4.69
N SER A 616 57.50 -34.89 4.65
CA SER A 616 58.87 -34.35 4.58
C SER A 616 58.91 -32.99 5.27
N ASP A 617 59.83 -32.89 6.20
CA ASP A 617 60.17 -31.76 7.05
C ASP A 617 60.92 -30.64 6.31
N GLN A 618 61.05 -29.51 7.03
CA GLN A 618 62.09 -28.46 6.98
C GLN A 618 61.74 -27.16 6.21
N TRP A 619 61.82 -25.93 6.75
CA TRP A 619 62.16 -25.32 8.06
C TRP A 619 61.20 -24.13 8.30
#